data_AF-A0A6P0CES3-F1
#
_entry.id   AF-A0A6P0CES3-F1
#
_cell.length_a   1.000
_cell.length_b   1.000
_cell.length_c   1.000
_cell.angle_alpha   90.00
_cell.angle_beta   90.00
_cell.angle_gamma   90.00
#
_symmetry.space_group_name_H-M   'P 1'
#
loop_
_entity.id
_entity.type
_entity.pdbx_description
1 polymer ?
#
loop_
_entity_poly.entity_id
_entity_poly.type
_entity_poly.pdbx_seq_one_letter_code
_entity_poly.pdbx_strand_id
1 'polypeptide(L)'
;MNKAIATREKLLTEGRRLLWSHGYSNVSLREIAQAAGVDVALVSRYFGSKLGLFKATLEGAFDTPDFADENDLVETVLRMFVEAPRGGDTPSVLLLIQTNANDPDVGALVRMAQSDGMQEKLEALLGDSARAALFMSVLLGFGVAEKTLKLKGIADPGSAAFEAQLRHLMTSALSFPSA
;
A
#
# COMPACT_ATOMS: atom_id res chain seq x y z
N MET A 1 18.07 -15.24 19.38
CA MET A 1 17.39 -14.08 18.75
C MET A 1 17.45 -12.89 19.69
N ASN A 2 18.00 -11.76 19.27
CA ASN A 2 18.24 -10.60 20.15
C ASN A 2 16.91 -9.92 20.51
N LYS A 3 16.58 -9.81 21.80
CA LYS A 3 15.32 -9.20 22.31
C LYS A 3 15.07 -7.79 21.76
N ALA A 4 16.13 -7.02 21.50
CA ALA A 4 16.03 -5.68 20.94
C ALA A 4 15.53 -5.67 19.48
N ILE A 5 16.03 -6.59 18.64
CA ILE A 5 15.59 -6.74 17.24
C ILE A 5 14.11 -7.11 17.21
N ALA A 6 13.71 -8.08 18.04
CA ALA A 6 12.31 -8.49 18.15
C ALA A 6 11.37 -7.37 18.59
N THR A 7 11.81 -6.43 19.44
CA THR A 7 10.98 -5.27 19.83
C THR A 7 10.82 -4.26 18.70
N ARG A 8 11.90 -3.92 18.00
CA ARG A 8 11.84 -2.98 16.87
C ARG A 8 10.90 -3.51 15.79
N GLU A 9 10.99 -4.79 15.47
CA GLU A 9 10.12 -5.46 14.49
C GLU A 9 8.65 -5.44 14.92
N LYS A 10 8.33 -5.74 16.18
CA LYS A 10 6.94 -5.66 16.69
C LYS A 10 6.35 -4.26 16.54
N LEU A 11 7.10 -3.24 16.92
CA LEU A 11 6.66 -1.84 16.77
C LEU A 11 6.48 -1.46 15.30
N LEU A 12 7.34 -1.95 14.41
CA LEU A 12 7.22 -1.70 12.99
C LEU A 12 6.00 -2.39 12.38
N THR A 13 5.74 -3.65 12.74
CA THR A 13 4.59 -4.43 12.30
C THR A 13 3.27 -3.78 12.74
N GLU A 14 3.14 -3.44 14.03
CA GLU A 14 1.92 -2.78 14.53
C GLU A 14 1.81 -1.33 14.05
N GLY A 15 2.94 -0.65 13.85
CA GLY A 15 3.00 0.66 13.22
C GLY A 15 2.43 0.62 11.81
N ARG A 16 2.86 -0.32 10.95
CA ARG A 16 2.28 -0.54 9.61
C ARG A 16 0.79 -0.81 9.70
N ARG A 17 0.39 -1.75 10.57
CA ARG A 17 -1.00 -2.16 10.75
C ARG A 17 -1.91 -0.97 11.07
N LEU A 18 -1.54 -0.17 12.07
CA LEU A 18 -2.39 0.91 12.57
C LEU A 18 -2.26 2.19 11.73
N LEU A 19 -1.04 2.65 11.45
CA LEU A 19 -0.84 3.94 10.76
C LEU A 19 -1.32 3.89 9.30
N TRP A 20 -1.18 2.75 8.63
CA TRP A 20 -1.63 2.62 7.23
C TRP A 20 -3.16 2.48 7.16
N SER A 21 -3.79 1.84 8.14
CA SER A 21 -5.23 1.56 8.12
C SER A 21 -6.06 2.72 8.65
N HIS A 22 -5.58 3.41 9.68
CA HIS A 22 -6.34 4.44 10.38
C HIS A 22 -5.84 5.86 10.11
N GLY A 23 -4.68 5.99 9.47
CA GLY A 23 -4.06 7.28 9.17
C GLY A 23 -3.16 7.79 10.29
N TYR A 24 -2.14 8.55 9.90
CA TYR A 24 -1.11 9.06 10.80
C TYR A 24 -1.70 9.88 11.93
N SER A 25 -2.51 10.89 11.64
CA SER A 25 -3.08 11.78 12.66
C SER A 25 -4.00 11.06 13.68
N ASN A 26 -4.62 9.95 13.32
CA ASN A 26 -5.62 9.27 14.15
C ASN A 26 -5.04 8.22 15.10
N VAL A 27 -3.74 7.88 14.98
CA VAL A 27 -3.11 6.80 15.77
C VAL A 27 -2.06 7.36 16.72
N SER A 28 -2.15 7.07 18.00
CA SER A 28 -1.15 7.47 19.00
C SER A 28 0.00 6.46 19.14
N LEU A 29 1.13 6.93 19.68
CA LEU A 29 2.24 6.03 20.03
C LEU A 29 1.89 5.03 21.12
N ARG A 30 0.96 5.39 22.02
CA ARG A 30 0.50 4.50 23.09
C ARG A 30 -0.30 3.33 22.52
N GLU A 31 -1.19 3.59 21.55
CA GLU A 31 -1.95 2.53 20.86
C GLU A 31 -1.02 1.55 20.15
N ILE A 32 -0.01 2.06 19.42
CA ILE A 32 0.97 1.21 18.74
C ILE A 32 1.79 0.38 19.74
N ALA A 33 2.29 1.00 20.81
CA ALA A 33 3.08 0.30 21.82
C ALA A 33 2.26 -0.76 22.56
N GLN A 34 1.00 -0.45 22.88
CA GLN A 34 0.06 -1.39 23.48
C GLN A 34 -0.21 -2.58 22.56
N ALA A 35 -0.47 -2.33 21.27
CA ALA A 35 -0.68 -3.39 20.28
C ALA A 35 0.59 -4.27 20.11
N ALA A 36 1.78 -3.67 20.20
CA ALA A 36 3.05 -4.39 20.14
C ALA A 36 3.41 -5.11 21.46
N GLY A 37 2.67 -4.86 22.55
CA GLY A 37 2.93 -5.41 23.88
C GLY A 37 4.23 -4.91 24.51
N VAL A 38 4.57 -3.63 24.30
CA VAL A 38 5.82 -3.02 24.77
C VAL A 38 5.61 -1.65 25.39
N ASP A 39 6.63 -1.14 26.08
CA ASP A 39 6.62 0.20 26.63
C ASP A 39 6.73 1.26 25.52
N VAL A 40 5.90 2.32 25.60
CA VAL A 40 5.87 3.42 24.63
C VAL A 40 7.21 4.17 24.52
N ALA A 41 8.01 4.21 25.58
CA ALA A 41 9.34 4.80 25.58
C ALA A 41 10.29 4.12 24.58
N LEU A 42 10.03 2.86 24.23
CA LEU A 42 10.82 2.14 23.23
C LEU A 42 10.61 2.69 21.82
N VAL A 43 9.49 3.35 21.52
CA VAL A 43 9.31 4.01 20.22
C VAL A 43 10.32 5.15 20.07
N SER A 44 10.44 6.00 21.10
CA SER A 44 11.42 7.09 21.08
C SER A 44 12.85 6.54 21.00
N ARG A 45 13.14 5.44 21.72
CA ARG A 45 14.45 4.79 21.66
C ARG A 45 14.82 4.25 20.27
N TYR A 46 13.89 3.61 19.57
CA TYR A 46 14.19 2.93 18.29
C TYR A 46 13.97 3.79 17.06
N PHE A 47 13.04 4.73 17.11
CA PHE A 47 12.60 5.51 15.95
C PHE A 47 12.67 7.03 16.18
N GLY A 48 13.02 7.48 17.39
CA GLY A 48 13.09 8.89 17.77
C GLY A 48 11.73 9.51 18.04
N SER A 49 10.80 9.39 17.09
CA SER A 49 9.47 10.01 17.13
C SER A 49 8.41 9.17 16.40
N LYS A 50 7.14 9.60 16.48
CA LYS A 50 6.04 9.02 15.67
C LYS A 50 6.30 9.19 14.17
N LEU A 51 6.80 10.35 13.76
CA LEU A 51 7.20 10.59 12.37
C LEU A 51 8.35 9.67 11.94
N GLY A 52 9.34 9.44 12.81
CA GLY A 52 10.43 8.51 12.54
C GLY A 52 9.94 7.07 12.40
N LEU A 53 8.99 6.64 13.25
CA LEU A 53 8.33 5.35 13.11
C LEU A 53 7.56 5.26 11.79
N PHE A 54 6.76 6.28 11.46
CA PHE A 54 6.02 6.31 10.20
C PHE A 54 6.93 6.22 8.99
N LYS A 55 8.03 6.98 8.94
CA LYS A 55 9.05 6.87 7.89
C LYS A 55 9.61 5.45 7.78
N ALA A 56 9.94 4.82 8.91
CA ALA A 56 10.40 3.43 8.92
C ALA A 56 9.31 2.46 8.39
N THR A 57 8.02 2.76 8.59
CA THR A 57 6.96 1.93 7.98
C THR A 57 6.97 2.03 6.44
N LEU A 58 7.31 3.20 5.87
CA LEU A 58 7.36 3.44 4.42
C LEU A 58 8.57 2.78 3.74
N GLU A 59 9.62 2.43 4.48
CA GLU A 59 10.79 1.75 3.92
C GLU A 59 10.37 0.45 3.23
N GLY A 60 10.60 0.39 1.92
CA GLY A 60 10.23 -0.72 1.03
C GLY A 60 8.73 -0.92 0.84
N ALA A 61 7.87 0.02 1.28
CA ALA A 61 6.43 -0.12 1.17
C ALA A 61 5.94 -0.15 -0.28
N PHE A 62 6.58 0.61 -1.16
CA PHE A 62 6.24 0.71 -2.58
C PHE A 62 7.22 -0.05 -3.47
N ASP A 63 8.11 -0.87 -2.90
CA ASP A 63 9.04 -1.69 -3.68
C ASP A 63 8.25 -2.73 -4.46
N THR A 64 8.01 -2.45 -5.73
CA THR A 64 7.48 -3.45 -6.67
C THR A 64 8.61 -4.31 -7.23
N PRO A 65 8.35 -5.59 -7.55
CA PRO A 65 9.27 -6.36 -8.38
C PRO A 65 9.47 -5.65 -9.72
N ASP A 66 10.56 -5.98 -10.41
CA ASP A 66 10.73 -5.62 -11.80
C ASP A 66 9.73 -6.43 -12.64
N PHE A 67 9.03 -5.74 -13.54
CA PHE A 67 8.09 -6.36 -14.45
C PHE A 67 8.78 -6.66 -15.77
N ALA A 68 8.62 -7.88 -16.29
CA ALA A 68 9.21 -8.25 -17.57
C ALA A 68 8.54 -7.51 -18.75
N ASP A 69 7.23 -7.38 -18.69
CA ASP A 69 6.39 -6.70 -19.68
C ASP A 69 5.03 -6.29 -19.08
N GLU A 70 4.17 -5.71 -19.90
CA GLU A 70 2.81 -5.30 -19.52
C GLU A 70 1.93 -6.46 -19.03
N ASN A 71 2.12 -7.67 -19.57
CA ASN A 71 1.34 -8.82 -19.16
C ASN A 71 1.78 -9.32 -17.78
N ASP A 72 3.09 -9.36 -17.52
CA ASP A 72 3.65 -9.68 -16.19
C ASP A 72 3.21 -8.67 -15.11
N LEU A 73 3.11 -7.38 -15.46
CA LEU A 73 2.50 -6.37 -14.60
C LEU A 73 1.05 -6.74 -14.23
N VAL A 74 0.22 -7.07 -15.22
CA VAL A 74 -1.19 -7.46 -14.98
C VAL A 74 -1.27 -8.71 -14.10
N GLU A 75 -0.51 -9.76 -14.40
CA GLU A 75 -0.49 -10.99 -13.60
C GLU A 75 -0.03 -10.74 -12.17
N THR A 76 0.97 -9.88 -11.99
CA THR A 76 1.46 -9.53 -10.66
C THR A 76 0.41 -8.77 -9.86
N VAL A 77 -0.29 -7.80 -10.47
CA VAL A 77 -1.40 -7.10 -9.82
C VAL A 77 -2.55 -8.04 -9.46
N LEU A 78 -2.92 -8.93 -10.38
CA LEU A 78 -3.96 -9.94 -10.12
C LEU A 78 -3.62 -10.80 -8.91
N ARG A 79 -2.40 -11.35 -8.90
CA ARG A 79 -1.89 -12.14 -7.78
C ARG A 79 -1.91 -11.35 -6.48
N MET A 80 -1.46 -10.10 -6.49
CA MET A 80 -1.49 -9.23 -5.31
C MET A 80 -2.91 -9.04 -4.76
N PHE A 81 -3.93 -8.91 -5.60
CA PHE A 81 -5.31 -8.76 -5.15
C PHE A 81 -5.93 -10.08 -4.66
N VAL A 82 -5.61 -11.20 -5.31
CA VAL A 82 -6.10 -12.53 -4.92
C VAL A 82 -5.48 -12.97 -3.59
N GLU A 83 -4.17 -12.79 -3.45
CA GLU A 83 -3.41 -13.19 -2.26
C GLU A 83 -3.47 -12.17 -1.12
N ALA A 84 -4.00 -10.97 -1.35
CA ALA A 84 -4.12 -9.94 -0.33
C ALA A 84 -4.85 -10.49 0.90
N PRO A 85 -4.25 -10.43 2.11
CA PRO A 85 -4.92 -10.90 3.30
C PRO A 85 -6.23 -10.14 3.50
N ARG A 86 -7.26 -10.87 3.91
CA ARG A 86 -8.63 -10.38 4.01
C ARG A 86 -9.04 -10.25 5.47
N GLY A 87 -9.61 -9.09 5.83
CA GLY A 87 -10.10 -8.79 7.17
C GLY A 87 -9.08 -8.09 8.08
N GLY A 88 -9.60 -7.49 9.15
CA GLY A 88 -8.81 -6.69 10.11
C GLY A 88 -8.11 -5.47 9.51
N ASP A 89 -7.19 -4.90 10.27
CA ASP A 89 -6.35 -3.76 9.85
C ASP A 89 -5.12 -4.23 9.05
N THR A 90 -5.29 -5.19 8.14
CA THR A 90 -4.16 -5.73 7.38
C THR A 90 -3.46 -4.59 6.63
N PRO A 91 -2.12 -4.43 6.78
CA PRO A 91 -1.38 -3.40 6.06
C PRO A 91 -1.59 -3.50 4.55
N SER A 92 -1.97 -2.40 3.92
CA SER A 92 -2.20 -2.30 2.47
C SER A 92 -1.60 -1.00 1.97
N VAL A 93 -0.78 -1.07 0.92
CA VAL A 93 -0.17 0.11 0.28
C VAL A 93 -1.23 1.03 -0.34
N LEU A 94 -2.32 0.46 -0.87
CA LEU A 94 -3.44 1.24 -1.38
C LEU A 94 -4.17 1.96 -0.25
N LEU A 95 -4.32 1.29 0.91
CA LEU A 95 -4.97 1.90 2.08
C LEU A 95 -4.08 2.98 2.69
N LEU A 96 -2.76 2.74 2.78
CA LEU A 96 -1.76 3.75 3.16
C LEU A 96 -1.91 5.02 2.32
N ILE A 97 -1.98 4.90 0.99
CA ILE A 97 -2.19 6.06 0.10
C ILE A 97 -3.51 6.75 0.46
N GLN A 98 -4.61 6.01 0.53
CA GLN A 98 -5.94 6.58 0.78
C GLN A 98 -6.04 7.33 2.12
N THR A 99 -5.42 6.79 3.18
CA THR A 99 -5.56 7.29 4.54
C THR A 99 -4.56 8.39 4.87
N ASN A 100 -3.39 8.40 4.22
CA ASN A 100 -2.28 9.28 4.60
C ASN A 100 -1.86 10.27 3.52
N ALA A 101 -2.17 10.07 2.23
CA ALA A 101 -1.66 10.96 1.18
C ALA A 101 -2.19 12.39 1.25
N ASN A 102 -3.28 12.64 1.98
CA ASN A 102 -3.84 13.98 2.22
C ASN A 102 -3.57 14.50 3.65
N ASP A 103 -2.84 13.76 4.47
CA ASP A 103 -2.47 14.19 5.82
C ASP A 103 -1.50 15.39 5.74
N PRO A 104 -1.70 16.45 6.56
CA PRO A 104 -0.88 17.65 6.50
C PRO A 104 0.58 17.43 6.91
N ASP A 105 0.84 16.44 7.77
CA ASP A 105 2.18 16.18 8.31
C ASP A 105 2.96 15.18 7.44
N VAL A 106 2.28 14.15 6.94
CA VAL A 106 2.93 13.02 6.25
C VAL A 106 2.53 12.83 4.79
N GLY A 107 1.52 13.55 4.30
CA GLY A 107 0.99 13.32 2.95
C GLY A 107 2.01 13.54 1.84
N ALA A 108 2.89 14.53 1.99
CA ALA A 108 3.99 14.74 1.05
C ALA A 108 4.96 13.55 1.01
N LEU A 109 5.27 12.95 2.16
CA LEU A 109 6.16 11.78 2.25
C LEU A 109 5.54 10.56 1.56
N VAL A 110 4.23 10.35 1.73
CA VAL A 110 3.52 9.24 1.08
C VAL A 110 3.51 9.41 -0.44
N ARG A 111 3.20 10.62 -0.93
CA ARG A 111 3.19 10.90 -2.38
C ARG A 111 4.59 10.74 -3.00
N MET A 112 5.63 11.21 -2.32
CA MET A 112 7.02 11.01 -2.78
C MET A 112 7.39 9.53 -2.80
N ALA A 113 7.15 8.79 -1.72
CA ALA A 113 7.49 7.36 -1.66
C ALA A 113 6.72 6.53 -2.70
N GLN A 114 5.46 6.88 -2.99
CA GLN A 114 4.68 6.25 -4.05
C GLN A 114 5.22 6.60 -5.43
N SER A 115 5.62 7.86 -5.65
CA SER A 115 6.21 8.32 -6.90
C SER A 115 7.50 7.54 -7.20
N ASP A 116 8.47 7.63 -6.29
CA ASP A 116 9.82 7.08 -6.45
C ASP A 116 9.80 5.54 -6.49
N GLY A 117 8.99 4.90 -5.64
CA GLY A 117 9.01 3.44 -5.47
C GLY A 117 8.22 2.67 -6.52
N MET A 118 7.15 3.27 -7.06
CA MET A 118 6.17 2.57 -7.89
C MET A 118 5.80 3.33 -9.16
N GLN A 119 5.52 4.64 -9.11
CA GLN A 119 5.11 5.40 -10.29
C GLN A 119 6.22 5.42 -11.35
N GLU A 120 7.44 5.79 -10.98
CA GLU A 120 8.57 5.88 -11.91
C GLU A 120 8.88 4.54 -12.60
N LYS A 121 8.70 3.42 -11.90
CA LYS A 121 8.86 2.08 -12.48
C LYS A 121 7.78 1.76 -13.50
N LEU A 122 6.53 2.13 -13.22
CA LEU A 122 5.44 1.98 -14.18
C LEU A 122 5.66 2.87 -15.40
N GLU A 123 6.15 4.08 -15.23
CA GLU A 123 6.50 4.98 -16.33
C GLU A 123 7.63 4.41 -17.19
N ALA A 124 8.67 3.87 -16.55
CA ALA A 124 9.78 3.21 -17.25
C ALA A 124 9.31 1.97 -18.04
N LEU A 125 8.41 1.16 -17.49
CA LEU A 125 7.86 -0.03 -18.15
C LEU A 125 6.94 0.35 -19.32
N LEU A 126 6.04 1.31 -19.11
CA LEU A 126 4.98 1.67 -20.05
C LEU A 126 5.41 2.70 -21.09
N GLY A 127 6.57 3.35 -20.87
CA GLY A 127 7.16 4.35 -21.74
C GLY A 127 6.38 5.67 -21.80
N ASP A 128 5.36 5.85 -20.96
CA ASP A 128 4.47 7.01 -20.98
C ASP A 128 3.85 7.27 -19.59
N SER A 129 3.92 8.51 -19.14
CA SER A 129 3.44 8.90 -17.81
C SER A 129 1.92 8.93 -17.69
N ALA A 130 1.21 9.23 -18.78
CA ALA A 130 -0.25 9.19 -18.78
C ALA A 130 -0.75 7.74 -18.68
N ARG A 131 -0.15 6.79 -19.41
CA ARG A 131 -0.46 5.36 -19.32
C ARG A 131 -0.23 4.83 -17.89
N ALA A 132 0.91 5.16 -17.28
CA ALA A 132 1.19 4.79 -15.89
C ALA A 132 0.19 5.38 -14.90
N ALA A 133 -0.15 6.67 -15.04
CA ALA A 133 -1.15 7.33 -14.20
C ALA A 133 -2.56 6.73 -14.35
N LEU A 134 -2.97 6.37 -15.57
CA LEU A 134 -4.25 5.70 -15.83
C LEU A 134 -4.27 4.30 -15.22
N PHE A 135 -3.21 3.52 -15.37
CA PHE A 135 -3.07 2.20 -14.74
C PHE A 135 -3.23 2.30 -13.21
N MET A 136 -2.49 3.24 -12.58
CA MET A 136 -2.60 3.50 -11.15
C MET A 136 -3.99 3.98 -10.71
N SER A 137 -4.66 4.78 -11.54
CA SER A 137 -6.02 5.26 -11.27
C SER A 137 -7.01 4.10 -11.21
N VAL A 138 -6.90 3.15 -12.14
CA VAL A 138 -7.74 1.95 -12.14
C VAL A 138 -7.41 1.05 -10.96
N LEU A 139 -6.12 0.87 -10.61
CA LEU A 139 -5.68 0.07 -9.48
C LEU A 139 -6.26 0.59 -8.15
N LEU A 140 -6.12 1.90 -7.92
CA LEU A 140 -6.65 2.57 -6.72
C LEU A 140 -8.18 2.54 -6.70
N GLY A 141 -8.83 2.86 -7.82
CA GLY A 141 -10.28 2.88 -7.95
C GLY A 141 -10.91 1.51 -7.71
N PHE A 142 -10.32 0.45 -8.26
CA PHE A 142 -10.79 -0.91 -8.03
C PHE A 142 -10.62 -1.32 -6.55
N GLY A 143 -9.47 -1.00 -5.94
CA GLY A 143 -9.24 -1.25 -4.51
C GLY A 143 -10.27 -0.55 -3.61
N VAL A 144 -10.62 0.71 -3.91
CA VAL A 144 -11.69 1.45 -3.19
C VAL A 144 -13.05 0.79 -3.40
N ALA A 145 -13.41 0.50 -4.65
CA ALA A 145 -14.71 -0.05 -4.98
C ALA A 145 -14.93 -1.43 -4.32
N GLU A 146 -13.88 -2.24 -4.27
CA GLU A 146 -13.87 -3.58 -3.68
C GLU A 146 -13.84 -3.56 -2.15
N LYS A 147 -12.81 -2.93 -1.56
CA LYS A 147 -12.54 -3.04 -0.11
C LYS A 147 -13.32 -2.03 0.72
N THR A 148 -13.47 -0.81 0.22
CA THR A 148 -14.03 0.31 0.97
C THR A 148 -15.53 0.44 0.75
N LEU A 149 -15.95 0.50 -0.51
CA LEU A 149 -17.36 0.66 -0.86
C LEU A 149 -18.14 -0.66 -0.89
N LYS A 150 -17.43 -1.81 -1.00
CA LYS A 150 -18.01 -3.15 -1.05
C LYS A 150 -19.13 -3.24 -2.10
N LEU A 151 -18.85 -2.75 -3.30
CA LEU A 151 -19.84 -2.71 -4.38
C LEU A 151 -20.26 -4.12 -4.75
N LYS A 152 -21.57 -4.41 -4.66
CA LYS A 152 -22.15 -5.76 -4.91
C LYS A 152 -21.88 -6.34 -6.30
N GLY A 153 -21.50 -5.50 -7.27
CA GLY A 153 -21.17 -5.93 -8.64
C GLY A 153 -19.73 -6.43 -8.81
N ILE A 154 -18.85 -6.17 -7.84
CA ILE A 154 -17.52 -6.75 -7.81
C ILE A 154 -17.64 -8.17 -7.29
N ALA A 155 -17.15 -9.12 -8.07
CA ALA A 155 -17.21 -10.53 -7.72
C ALA A 155 -16.38 -10.84 -6.46
N ASP A 156 -16.63 -12.00 -5.85
CA ASP A 156 -15.93 -12.36 -4.64
C ASP A 156 -14.43 -12.57 -4.89
N PRO A 157 -13.55 -12.03 -4.02
CA PRO A 157 -12.12 -12.26 -4.11
C PRO A 157 -11.76 -13.75 -4.23
N GLY A 158 -10.82 -14.07 -5.13
CA GLY A 158 -10.40 -15.44 -5.41
C GLY A 158 -11.31 -16.23 -6.35
N SER A 159 -12.40 -15.62 -6.84
CA SER A 159 -13.20 -16.21 -7.91
C SER A 159 -12.61 -15.89 -9.29
N ALA A 160 -12.81 -16.79 -10.27
CA ALA A 160 -12.43 -16.52 -11.65
C ALA A 160 -13.13 -15.27 -12.23
N ALA A 161 -14.34 -14.96 -11.76
CA ALA A 161 -15.06 -13.75 -12.15
C ALA A 161 -14.35 -12.48 -11.65
N PHE A 162 -13.82 -12.50 -10.43
CA PHE A 162 -13.06 -11.39 -9.87
C PHE A 162 -11.77 -11.13 -10.65
N GLU A 163 -11.02 -12.20 -10.93
CA GLU A 163 -9.82 -12.10 -11.77
C GLU A 163 -10.15 -11.56 -13.17
N ALA A 164 -11.23 -12.03 -13.79
CA ALA A 164 -11.68 -11.55 -15.09
C ALA A 164 -12.04 -10.05 -15.07
N GLN A 165 -12.76 -9.58 -14.03
CA GLN A 165 -13.12 -8.17 -13.87
C GLN A 165 -11.88 -7.30 -13.69
N LEU A 166 -10.96 -7.67 -12.80
CA LEU A 166 -9.75 -6.91 -12.55
C LEU A 166 -8.84 -6.92 -13.78
N ARG A 167 -8.64 -8.08 -14.42
CA ARG A 167 -7.85 -8.20 -15.65
C ARG A 167 -8.40 -7.29 -16.74
N HIS A 168 -9.71 -7.32 -16.98
CA HIS A 168 -10.35 -6.48 -17.98
C HIS A 168 -10.09 -4.99 -17.73
N LEU A 169 -10.18 -4.54 -16.49
CA LEU A 169 -9.91 -3.14 -16.13
C LEU A 169 -8.43 -2.77 -16.33
N MET A 170 -7.51 -3.63 -15.90
CA MET A 170 -6.07 -3.40 -16.06
C MET A 170 -5.66 -3.35 -17.54
N THR A 171 -6.11 -4.31 -18.35
CA THR A 171 -5.79 -4.34 -19.79
C THR A 171 -6.43 -3.18 -20.54
N SER A 172 -7.61 -2.73 -20.12
CA SER A 172 -8.26 -1.54 -20.69
C SER A 172 -7.48 -0.25 -20.37
N ALA A 173 -6.85 -0.15 -19.20
CA ALA A 173 -5.99 0.99 -18.89
C ALA A 173 -4.72 0.99 -19.76
N LEU A 174 -4.13 -0.19 -19.98
CA LEU A 174 -2.92 -0.36 -20.79
C LEU A 174 -3.17 -0.15 -22.29
N SER A 175 -4.40 -0.32 -22.77
CA SER A 175 -4.73 -0.09 -24.18
C SER A 175 -4.81 1.40 -24.56
N PHE A 176 -4.71 2.31 -23.59
CA PHE A 176 -4.59 3.73 -23.88
C PHE A 176 -3.31 3.99 -24.69
N PRO A 177 -3.41 4.69 -25.84
CA PRO A 177 -2.26 4.91 -26.71
C PRO A 177 -1.24 5.84 -26.04
N SER A 178 0.05 5.56 -26.22
CA SER A 178 1.11 6.53 -25.89
C SER A 178 0.95 7.79 -26.75
N ALA A 179 1.30 8.94 -26.17
CA ALA A 179 1.30 10.22 -26.86
C ALA A 179 2.43 10.36 -27.88
#